data_AF-A0AAV7N5E8-F1
#
_entry.id   AF-A0AAV7N5E8-F1
#
_cell.length_a   1.000
_cell.length_b   1.000
_cell.length_c   1.000
_cell.angle_alpha   90.00
_cell.angle_beta   90.00
_cell.angle_gamma   90.00
#
_symmetry.space_group_name_H-M   'P 1'
#
loop_
_entity.id
_entity.type
_entity.pdbx_description
1 polymer ?
#
loop_
_entity_poly.entity_id
_entity_poly.type
_entity_poly.pdbx_seq_one_letter_code
_entity_poly.pdbx_strand_id
1 'polypeptide(L)'
;MAQPNFTIIPPQAFWAAGSAPLVKWTEWKDYFLNYIGAIDIENKMPAEQKKRLLLHSLGPIGLKTYNKMYKSSVSGAGCVFDAAMQDLDKYFAPKVCVGITHNKFFQRKQEKGESVDDYVADLKKLALDCKFGPIRDDLIKWLCTATINPSRKDYG
;
A
#
# COMPACT_ATOMS: atom_id res chain seq x y z
N MET A 1 -7.31 -37.54 -24.09
CA MET A 1 -7.13 -37.52 -22.62
C MET A 1 -7.96 -36.38 -22.08
N ALA A 2 -8.97 -36.66 -21.25
CA ALA A 2 -9.80 -35.61 -20.66
C ALA A 2 -8.96 -34.85 -19.63
N GLN A 3 -8.84 -33.52 -19.79
CA GLN A 3 -8.20 -32.66 -18.81
C GLN A 3 -8.97 -32.77 -17.48
N PRO A 4 -8.30 -32.83 -16.31
CA PRO A 4 -9.01 -32.81 -15.04
C PRO A 4 -9.79 -31.51 -14.93
N ASN A 5 -11.09 -31.61 -14.64
CA ASN A 5 -11.96 -30.46 -14.51
C ASN A 5 -11.71 -29.81 -13.13
N PHE A 6 -10.68 -28.97 -13.04
CA PHE A 6 -10.41 -28.20 -11.83
C PHE A 6 -11.38 -27.03 -11.75
N THR A 7 -12.31 -27.09 -10.80
CA THR A 7 -13.17 -25.95 -10.47
C THR A 7 -12.32 -24.90 -9.77
N ILE A 8 -12.01 -23.81 -10.47
CA ILE A 8 -11.31 -22.66 -9.88
C ILE A 8 -12.30 -21.86 -9.05
N ILE A 9 -12.02 -21.74 -7.76
CA ILE A 9 -12.89 -21.04 -6.80
C ILE A 9 -12.49 -19.55 -6.79
N PRO A 10 -13.45 -18.61 -6.87
CA PRO A 10 -13.15 -17.19 -6.73
C PRO A 10 -12.58 -16.87 -5.34
N PRO A 11 -11.75 -15.83 -5.22
CA PRO A 11 -11.23 -15.42 -3.92
C PRO A 11 -12.40 -15.03 -2.99
N GLN A 12 -12.18 -15.20 -1.69
CA GLN A 12 -13.12 -14.69 -0.70
C GLN A 12 -13.35 -13.20 -0.92
N ALA A 13 -14.57 -12.75 -0.67
CA ALA A 13 -14.93 -11.34 -0.82
C ALA A 13 -13.97 -10.44 -0.02
N PHE A 14 -13.38 -9.44 -0.68
CA PHE A 14 -12.43 -8.53 -0.02
C PHE A 14 -13.06 -7.82 1.18
N TRP A 15 -14.26 -7.27 0.98
CA TRP A 15 -14.99 -6.50 1.98
C TRP A 15 -16.47 -6.89 2.03
N ALA A 16 -16.75 -7.93 2.82
CA ALA A 16 -18.09 -8.45 3.07
C ALA A 16 -18.90 -7.55 4.02
N ALA A 17 -20.21 -7.80 4.10
CA ALA A 17 -21.09 -7.06 5.00
C ALA A 17 -20.75 -7.35 6.49
N GLY A 18 -20.64 -6.29 7.30
CA GLY A 18 -20.52 -6.41 8.76
C GLY A 18 -19.11 -6.60 9.33
N SER A 19 -18.05 -6.56 8.53
CA SER A 19 -16.67 -6.64 9.01
C SER A 19 -15.70 -5.79 8.18
N ALA A 20 -14.52 -5.49 8.74
CA ALA A 20 -13.40 -4.95 7.97
C ALA A 20 -12.78 -6.04 7.08
N PRO A 21 -12.03 -5.68 6.02
CA PRO A 21 -11.31 -6.67 5.21
C PRO A 21 -10.42 -7.56 6.07
N LEU A 22 -10.47 -8.88 5.84
CA LEU A 22 -9.72 -9.86 6.63
C LEU A 22 -8.22 -9.88 6.30
N VAL A 23 -7.87 -9.47 5.09
CA VAL A 23 -6.50 -9.43 4.56
C VAL A 23 -6.19 -8.03 4.03
N LYS A 24 -4.90 -7.71 3.88
CA LYS A 24 -4.48 -6.45 3.27
C LYS A 24 -4.89 -6.41 1.80
N TRP A 25 -5.16 -5.22 1.28
CA TRP A 25 -5.52 -5.03 -0.13
C TRP A 25 -4.48 -5.63 -1.09
N THR A 26 -3.19 -5.43 -0.83
CA THR A 26 -2.11 -5.95 -1.67
C THR A 26 -2.16 -7.47 -1.77
N GLU A 27 -2.37 -8.14 -0.64
CA GLU A 27 -2.45 -9.60 -0.57
C GLU A 27 -3.71 -10.12 -1.27
N TRP A 28 -4.86 -9.49 -1.03
CA TRP A 28 -6.11 -9.86 -1.70
C TRP A 28 -6.04 -9.67 -3.22
N LYS A 29 -5.42 -8.57 -3.66
CA LYS A 29 -5.20 -8.28 -5.08
C LYS A 29 -4.40 -9.38 -5.75
N ASP A 30 -3.36 -9.90 -5.10
CA ASP A 30 -2.58 -11.03 -5.63
C ASP A 30 -3.45 -12.30 -5.77
N TYR A 31 -4.28 -12.62 -4.77
CA TYR A 31 -5.23 -13.74 -4.88
C TYR A 31 -6.20 -13.56 -6.05
N PHE A 32 -6.73 -12.35 -6.23
CA PHE A 32 -7.65 -12.05 -7.33
C PHE A 32 -6.96 -12.11 -8.70
N LEU A 33 -5.75 -11.59 -8.85
CA LEU A 33 -5.02 -11.63 -10.11
C LEU A 33 -4.63 -13.07 -10.49
N ASN A 34 -4.23 -13.90 -9.52
CA ASN A 34 -3.99 -15.33 -9.73
C ASN A 34 -5.27 -16.05 -10.16
N TYR A 35 -6.41 -15.74 -9.54
CA TYR A 35 -7.71 -16.27 -9.95
C TYR A 35 -8.04 -15.91 -11.41
N ILE A 36 -7.87 -14.64 -11.80
CA ILE A 36 -8.08 -14.21 -13.20
C ILE A 36 -7.12 -14.94 -14.15
N GLY A 37 -5.84 -15.05 -13.81
CA GLY A 37 -4.86 -15.78 -14.64
C GLY A 37 -5.18 -17.25 -14.81
N ALA A 38 -5.79 -17.88 -13.80
CA ALA A 38 -6.19 -19.28 -13.85
C ALA A 38 -7.44 -19.51 -14.73
N ILE A 39 -8.42 -18.59 -14.73
CA ILE A 39 -9.65 -18.72 -15.54
C ILE A 39 -9.52 -18.14 -16.96
N ASP A 40 -8.53 -17.28 -17.20
CA ASP A 40 -8.27 -16.61 -18.49
C ASP A 40 -6.85 -16.90 -18.96
N ILE A 41 -6.51 -18.20 -19.07
CA ILE A 41 -5.16 -18.69 -19.43
C ILE A 41 -4.69 -18.09 -20.77
N GLU A 42 -5.60 -17.96 -21.73
CA GLU A 42 -5.29 -17.42 -23.06
C GLU A 42 -5.36 -15.89 -23.13
N ASN A 43 -5.63 -15.21 -22.02
CA ASN A 43 -5.80 -13.76 -21.91
C ASN A 43 -6.82 -13.18 -22.92
N LYS A 44 -7.89 -13.93 -23.20
CA LYS A 44 -8.94 -13.57 -24.17
C LYS A 44 -10.14 -12.89 -23.53
N MET A 45 -10.25 -12.93 -22.20
CA MET A 45 -11.37 -12.34 -21.50
C MET A 45 -11.39 -10.80 -21.69
N PRO A 46 -12.52 -10.23 -22.14
CA PRO A 46 -12.63 -8.79 -22.31
C PRO A 46 -12.42 -8.00 -21.02
N ALA A 47 -11.82 -6.82 -21.12
CA ALA A 47 -11.57 -5.94 -19.97
C ALA A 47 -12.85 -5.62 -19.16
N GLU A 48 -13.99 -5.43 -19.82
CA GLU A 48 -15.29 -5.22 -19.16
C GLU A 48 -15.71 -6.42 -18.30
N GLN A 49 -15.42 -7.64 -18.76
CA GLN A 49 -15.73 -8.85 -18.01
C GLN A 49 -14.79 -9.01 -16.81
N LYS A 50 -13.49 -8.75 -16.97
CA LYS A 50 -12.52 -8.71 -15.86
C LYS A 50 -12.92 -7.68 -14.80
N LYS A 51 -13.38 -6.50 -15.23
CA LYS A 51 -13.92 -5.46 -14.33
C LYS A 51 -15.14 -5.95 -13.57
N ARG A 52 -16.11 -6.58 -14.23
CA ARG A 52 -17.29 -7.13 -13.55
C ARG A 52 -16.92 -8.19 -12.51
N LEU A 53 -15.96 -9.07 -12.83
CA LEU A 53 -15.45 -10.07 -11.88
C LEU A 53 -14.75 -9.42 -10.68
N LEU A 54 -13.93 -8.39 -10.91
CA LEU A 54 -13.31 -7.61 -9.84
C LEU A 54 -14.37 -7.02 -8.91
N LEU A 55 -15.35 -6.31 -9.47
CA LEU A 55 -16.42 -5.67 -8.71
C LEU A 55 -17.30 -6.66 -7.95
N HIS A 56 -17.53 -7.85 -8.52
CA HIS A 56 -18.21 -8.94 -7.83
C HIS A 56 -17.38 -9.47 -6.64
N SER A 57 -16.08 -9.71 -6.86
CA SER A 57 -15.17 -10.27 -5.87
C SER A 57 -14.85 -9.31 -4.71
N LEU A 58 -15.06 -8.00 -4.88
CA LEU A 58 -14.94 -7.03 -3.78
C LEU A 58 -15.95 -7.27 -2.66
N GLY A 59 -17.09 -7.88 -2.95
CA GLY A 59 -18.21 -8.02 -2.03
C GLY A 59 -19.06 -6.75 -1.90
N PRO A 60 -20.16 -6.81 -1.12
CA PRO A 60 -21.19 -5.75 -1.10
C PRO A 60 -20.68 -4.39 -0.63
N ILE A 61 -19.83 -4.35 0.40
CA ILE A 61 -19.28 -3.08 0.90
C ILE A 61 -18.25 -2.54 -0.08
N GLY A 62 -17.34 -3.39 -0.58
CA GLY A 62 -16.33 -2.99 -1.54
C GLY A 62 -16.92 -2.43 -2.84
N LEU A 63 -17.96 -3.09 -3.39
CA LEU A 63 -18.71 -2.60 -4.55
C LEU A 63 -19.37 -1.24 -4.29
N LYS A 64 -20.04 -1.08 -3.14
CA LYS A 64 -20.68 0.18 -2.77
C LYS A 64 -19.66 1.31 -2.66
N THR A 65 -18.49 1.02 -2.10
CA THR A 65 -17.37 1.97 -1.99
C THR A 65 -16.84 2.34 -3.37
N TYR A 66 -16.59 1.37 -4.25
CA TYR A 66 -16.18 1.63 -5.62
C TYR A 66 -17.17 2.52 -6.37
N ASN A 67 -18.47 2.20 -6.31
CA ASN A 67 -19.51 3.00 -6.97
C ASN A 67 -19.59 4.45 -6.46
N LYS A 68 -19.27 4.70 -5.20
CA LYS A 68 -19.16 6.08 -4.66
C LYS A 68 -17.96 6.82 -5.25
N MET A 69 -16.82 6.15 -5.37
CA MET A 69 -15.60 6.73 -5.96
C MET A 69 -15.79 6.99 -7.46
N TYR A 70 -16.31 6.01 -8.19
CA TYR A 70 -16.48 6.09 -9.65
C TYR A 70 -17.38 7.26 -10.08
N LYS A 71 -18.43 7.57 -9.31
CA LYS A 71 -19.29 8.73 -9.56
C LYS A 71 -18.57 10.08 -9.45
N SER A 72 -17.41 10.13 -8.80
CA SER A 72 -16.61 11.34 -8.59
C SER A 72 -15.46 11.51 -9.60
N SER A 73 -15.25 10.55 -10.50
CA SER A 73 -14.13 10.50 -11.44
C SER A 73 -14.60 10.61 -12.90
N VAL A 74 -13.93 11.45 -13.70
CA VAL A 74 -14.11 11.51 -15.16
C VAL A 74 -13.25 10.41 -15.78
N SER A 75 -13.86 9.44 -16.48
CA SER A 75 -13.12 8.27 -16.99
C SER A 75 -12.00 8.70 -17.95
N GLY A 76 -10.75 8.40 -17.62
CA GLY A 76 -9.61 8.59 -18.51
C GLY A 76 -9.59 7.53 -19.63
N ALA A 77 -9.04 7.90 -20.79
CA ALA A 77 -8.83 7.02 -21.92
C ALA A 77 -7.81 5.92 -21.54
N GLY A 78 -8.30 4.72 -21.21
CA GLY A 78 -7.49 3.57 -20.83
C GLY A 78 -8.32 2.30 -20.70
N CYS A 79 -7.65 1.17 -20.47
CA CYS A 79 -8.32 -0.11 -20.20
C CYS A 79 -9.19 0.00 -18.94
N VAL A 80 -10.49 -0.29 -19.07
CA VAL A 80 -11.50 -0.13 -18.01
C VAL A 80 -11.22 -0.98 -16.76
N PHE A 81 -10.55 -2.12 -16.93
CA PHE A 81 -10.14 -2.98 -15.82
C PHE A 81 -8.98 -2.36 -15.07
N ASP A 82 -7.94 -1.92 -15.78
CA ASP A 82 -6.75 -1.32 -15.19
C ASP A 82 -7.09 -0.01 -14.47
N ALA A 83 -7.97 0.80 -15.06
CA ALA A 83 -8.48 2.02 -14.41
C ALA A 83 -9.20 1.69 -13.09
N ALA A 84 -10.07 0.69 -13.09
CA ALA A 84 -10.77 0.27 -11.87
C ALA A 84 -9.80 -0.26 -10.80
N MET A 85 -8.78 -1.02 -11.20
CA MET A 85 -7.75 -1.53 -10.29
C MET A 85 -6.93 -0.38 -9.68
N GLN A 86 -6.55 0.61 -10.48
CA GLN A 86 -5.81 1.79 -10.00
C GLN A 86 -6.61 2.64 -9.00
N ASP A 87 -7.90 2.84 -9.24
CA ASP A 87 -8.77 3.56 -8.30
C ASP A 87 -8.84 2.85 -6.95
N LEU A 88 -8.96 1.52 -6.97
CA LEU A 88 -8.98 0.69 -5.76
C LEU A 88 -7.61 0.68 -5.05
N ASP A 89 -6.51 0.54 -5.81
CA ASP A 89 -5.15 0.65 -5.29
C ASP A 89 -4.94 1.97 -4.55
N LYS A 90 -5.38 3.09 -5.13
CA LYS A 90 -5.26 4.41 -4.51
C LYS A 90 -6.11 4.53 -3.24
N TYR A 91 -7.30 3.95 -3.24
CA TYR A 91 -8.21 4.03 -2.10
C TYR A 91 -7.73 3.18 -0.91
N PHE A 92 -7.27 1.97 -1.20
CA PHE A 92 -6.83 0.99 -0.20
C PHE A 92 -5.32 1.04 0.07
N ALA A 93 -4.56 1.86 -0.65
CA ALA A 93 -3.18 2.17 -0.31
C ALA A 93 -3.11 2.53 1.18
N PRO A 94 -2.11 2.01 1.91
CA PRO A 94 -1.87 2.42 3.28
C PRO A 94 -1.82 3.94 3.33
N LYS A 95 -2.80 4.55 3.99
CA LYS A 95 -2.76 5.98 4.28
C LYS A 95 -1.68 6.17 5.33
N VAL A 96 -0.47 6.46 4.89
CA VAL A 96 0.63 6.83 5.78
C VAL A 96 0.16 8.02 6.60
N CYS A 97 -0.15 7.77 7.88
CA CYS A 97 -0.49 8.82 8.81
C CYS A 97 0.79 9.58 9.11
N VAL A 98 0.93 10.75 8.49
CA VAL A 98 2.11 11.61 8.60
C VAL A 98 2.45 11.90 10.08
N GLY A 99 1.43 12.03 10.95
CA GLY A 99 1.64 12.20 12.38
C GLY A 99 2.32 11.00 13.07
N ILE A 100 2.00 9.77 12.66
CA ILE A 100 2.65 8.56 13.19
C ILE A 100 4.10 8.48 12.71
N THR A 101 4.37 8.84 11.46
CA THR A 101 5.73 8.79 10.91
C THR A 101 6.61 9.90 11.50
N HIS A 102 6.06 11.09 11.68
CA HIS A 102 6.70 12.18 12.44
C HIS A 102 7.03 11.74 13.85
N ASN A 103 6.08 11.11 14.55
CA ASN A 103 6.30 10.64 15.91
C ASN A 103 7.46 9.63 15.97
N LYS A 104 7.48 8.63 15.07
CA LYS A 104 8.59 7.67 14.96
C LYS A 104 9.93 8.36 14.68
N PHE A 105 9.95 9.34 13.79
CA PHE A 105 11.14 10.11 13.46
C PHE A 105 11.67 10.89 14.67
N PHE A 106 10.83 11.67 15.34
CA PHE A 106 11.23 12.51 16.47
C PHE A 106 11.55 11.73 17.75
N GLN A 107 11.02 10.51 17.89
CA GLN A 107 11.36 9.63 19.03
C GLN A 107 12.67 8.85 18.82
N ARG A 108 13.22 8.82 17.61
CA ARG A 108 14.44 8.06 17.30
C ARG A 108 15.66 8.73 17.94
N LYS A 109 16.32 8.02 18.85
CA LYS A 109 17.58 8.42 19.51
C LYS A 109 18.69 7.45 19.15
N GLN A 110 19.94 7.90 19.16
CA GLN A 110 21.09 7.04 18.93
C GLN A 110 21.16 5.97 20.03
N GLU A 111 21.25 4.70 19.65
CA GLU A 111 21.36 3.60 20.60
C GLU A 111 22.78 3.49 21.19
N LYS A 112 22.90 2.83 22.34
CA LYS A 112 24.21 2.64 22.98
C LYS A 112 25.08 1.73 22.10
N GLY A 113 26.19 2.28 21.60
CA GLY A 113 27.12 1.56 20.73
C GLY A 113 26.81 1.67 19.24
N GLU A 114 25.73 2.35 18.86
CA GLU A 114 25.39 2.63 17.47
C GLU A 114 26.34 3.67 16.87
N SER A 115 26.80 3.45 15.63
CA SER A 115 27.61 4.45 14.92
C SER A 115 26.76 5.66 14.52
N VAL A 116 27.39 6.82 14.33
CA VAL A 116 26.66 8.02 13.88
C VAL A 116 26.13 7.81 12.46
N ASP A 117 26.89 7.12 11.61
CA ASP A 117 26.50 6.85 10.23
C ASP A 117 25.27 5.94 10.15
N ASP A 118 25.20 4.89 10.97
CA ASP A 118 24.04 3.99 11.05
C ASP A 118 22.80 4.75 11.56
N TYR A 119 22.99 5.57 12.61
CA TYR A 119 21.93 6.42 13.15
C TYR A 119 21.36 7.38 12.09
N VAL A 120 22.23 8.08 11.36
CA VAL A 120 21.85 9.01 10.29
C VAL A 120 21.18 8.26 9.13
N ALA A 121 21.68 7.07 8.77
CA ALA A 121 21.08 6.25 7.72
C ALA A 121 19.65 5.84 8.09
N ASP A 122 19.40 5.47 9.33
CA ASP A 122 18.06 5.14 9.81
C ASP A 122 17.13 6.35 9.89
N LEU A 123 17.62 7.52 10.32
CA LEU A 123 16.84 8.76 10.26
C LEU A 123 16.43 9.11 8.82
N LYS A 124 17.33 8.94 7.86
CA LYS A 124 17.04 9.14 6.43
C LYS A 124 15.94 8.18 5.96
N LYS A 125 15.97 6.90 6.36
CA LYS A 125 14.91 5.93 6.03
C LYS A 125 13.56 6.36 6.60
N LEU A 126 13.51 6.71 7.90
CA LEU A 126 12.28 7.14 8.56
C LEU A 126 11.71 8.42 7.93
N ALA A 127 12.56 9.35 7.52
CA ALA A 127 12.15 10.61 6.92
C ALA A 127 11.45 10.46 5.55
N LEU A 128 11.63 9.33 4.84
CA LEU A 128 10.96 9.06 3.56
C LEU A 128 9.43 9.05 3.71
N ASP A 129 8.94 8.50 4.80
CA ASP A 129 7.50 8.40 5.07
C ASP A 129 6.92 9.66 5.75
N CYS A 130 7.77 10.63 6.09
CA CYS A 130 7.39 11.82 6.86
C CYS A 130 6.91 13.00 6.01
N LYS A 131 7.13 12.97 4.69
CA LYS A 131 6.77 14.08 3.78
C LYS A 131 7.28 15.46 4.23
N PHE A 132 8.46 15.51 4.84
CA PHE A 132 9.06 16.78 5.33
C PHE A 132 9.41 17.76 4.20
N GLY A 133 9.49 17.30 2.95
CA GLY A 133 9.79 18.17 1.81
C GLY A 133 11.18 18.82 1.94
N PRO A 134 11.33 20.12 1.65
CA PRO A 134 12.63 20.79 1.60
C PRO A 134 13.39 20.79 2.93
N ILE A 135 12.69 20.78 4.07
CA ILE A 135 13.32 20.86 5.41
C ILE A 135 13.84 19.51 5.92
N ARG A 136 13.69 18.44 5.13
CA ARG A 136 14.04 17.07 5.55
C ARG A 136 15.47 16.96 6.07
N ASP A 137 16.42 17.49 5.31
CA ASP A 137 17.84 17.32 5.63
C ASP A 137 18.25 18.19 6.83
N ASP A 138 17.60 19.33 7.03
CA ASP A 138 17.81 20.19 8.21
C ASP A 138 17.23 19.57 9.47
N LEU A 139 16.07 18.91 9.39
CA LEU A 139 15.49 18.16 10.51
C LEU A 139 16.37 16.97 10.93
N ILE A 140 16.97 16.27 9.96
CA ILE A 140 17.91 15.18 10.25
C ILE A 140 19.14 15.73 10.98
N LYS A 141 19.75 16.81 10.49
CA LYS A 141 20.89 17.46 11.15
C LYS A 141 20.52 17.92 12.57
N TRP A 142 19.38 18.60 12.72
CA TRP A 142 18.90 19.07 14.01
C TRP A 142 18.74 17.91 15.01
N LEU A 143 18.08 16.83 14.58
CA LEU A 143 17.86 15.68 15.44
C LEU A 143 19.19 15.02 15.83
N CYS A 144 20.12 14.85 14.88
CA CYS A 144 21.47 14.37 15.18
C CYS A 144 22.15 15.21 16.27
N THR A 145 22.14 16.54 16.15
CA THR A 145 22.76 17.39 17.17
C THR A 145 22.06 17.31 18.53
N ALA A 146 20.74 17.07 18.55
CA ALA A 146 19.93 17.06 19.75
C ALA A 146 19.95 15.71 20.51
N THR A 147 20.16 14.60 19.81
CA THR A 147 19.96 13.23 20.35
C THR A 147 21.22 12.36 20.32
N ILE A 148 22.33 12.82 19.73
CA ILE A 148 23.61 12.12 19.83
C ILE A 148 23.99 11.97 21.30
N ASN A 149 24.40 10.75 21.65
CA ASN A 149 24.76 10.38 23.01
C ASN A 149 25.92 11.26 23.51
N PRO A 150 25.81 11.96 24.66
CA PRO A 150 26.83 12.88 25.16
C PRO A 150 28.20 12.23 25.40
N SER A 151 28.30 10.90 25.46
CA SER A 151 29.57 10.16 25.57
C SER A 151 30.52 10.29 24.37
N ARG A 152 30.15 11.05 23.32
CA ARG A 152 30.99 11.34 22.16
C ARG A 152 30.98 12.82 21.74
N LYS A 153 30.60 13.75 22.62
CA LYS A 153 30.80 15.19 22.39
C LYS A 153 32.27 15.61 22.57
N ASP A 154 33.21 14.72 22.26
CA ASP A 154 34.63 15.01 22.28
C ASP A 154 34.97 15.64 20.93
N TYR A 155 34.72 16.94 20.84
CA TYR A 155 35.30 17.77 19.79
C TYR A 155 36.79 17.92 20.11
N GLY A 156 37.62 17.11 19.45
CA GLY A 156 39.00 17.47 19.13
C GLY A 156 39.05 18.34 17.89
#